data_AF-A0A946ZWA0-F1
#
_entry.id   AF-A0A946ZWA0-F1
#
_cell.length_a   1.000
_cell.length_b   1.000
_cell.length_c   1.000
_cell.angle_alpha   90.00
_cell.angle_beta   90.00
_cell.angle_gamma   90.00
#
_symmetry.space_group_name_H-M   'P 1'
#
loop_
_entity.id
_entity.type
_entity.pdbx_description
1 polymer ?
#
loop_
_entity_poly.entity_id
_entity_poly.type
_entity_poly.pdbx_seq_one_letter_code
_entity_poly.pdbx_strand_id
1 'polypeptide(L)' 'MKKQAFYIAIAVGVCLLIGFLSGFATQSSVNDWYETLNKPSFTPPNWLFGPVWTLLYIMMGVSAG' A
#
# COMPACT_ATOMS: atom_id res chain seq x y z
N MET A 1 -15.18 1.28 -23.56
CA MET A 1 -14.26 2.22 -22.89
C MET A 1 -14.80 2.80 -21.59
N LYS A 2 -15.93 3.51 -21.54
CA LYS A 2 -16.47 4.11 -20.29
C LYS A 2 -16.74 3.09 -19.16
N LYS A 3 -17.28 1.92 -19.49
CA LYS A 3 -17.52 0.83 -18.50
C LYS A 3 -16.22 0.26 -17.93
N GLN A 4 -15.19 0.10 -18.76
CA GLN A 4 -13.88 -0.40 -18.33
C GLN A 4 -13.19 0.60 -17.40
N ALA A 5 -13.20 1.89 -17.73
CA ALA A 5 -12.67 2.93 -16.84
C ALA A 5 -13.39 2.95 -15.48
N PHE A 6 -14.69 2.65 -15.46
CA PHE A 6 -15.46 2.51 -14.23
C PHE A 6 -15.03 1.29 -13.39
N TYR A 7 -14.80 0.13 -14.01
CA TYR A 7 -14.28 -1.05 -13.31
C TYR A 7 -12.88 -0.84 -12.75
N ILE A 8 -11.98 -0.23 -13.53
CA ILE A 8 -10.64 0.18 -13.07
C ILE A 8 -10.73 1.09 -11.84
N ALA A 9 -11.59 2.12 -11.89
CA ALA A 9 -11.73 3.06 -10.78
C ALA A 9 -12.23 2.37 -9.50
N ILE A 10 -13.18 1.44 -9.61
CA ILE A 10 -13.65 0.63 -8.47
C ILE A 10 -12.52 -0.25 -7.94
N ALA A 11 -11.81 -0.98 -8.81
CA ALA A 11 -10.73 -1.88 -8.40
C ALA A 11 -9.60 -1.13 -7.70
N VAL A 12 -9.16 0.02 -8.25
CA VAL A 12 -8.17 0.91 -7.60
C VAL A 12 -8.68 1.40 -6.25
N GLY A 13 -9.94 1.84 -6.17
CA GLY A 13 -10.55 2.29 -4.93
C GLY A 13 -10.56 1.21 -3.85
N VAL A 14 -10.90 -0.03 -4.21
CA VAL A 14 -10.89 -1.19 -3.31
C VAL A 14 -9.46 -1.50 -2.84
N CYS A 15 -8.50 -1.57 -3.76
CA CYS A 15 -7.10 -1.83 -3.41
C CYS A 15 -6.54 -0.79 -2.44
N LEU A 16 -6.79 0.50 -2.70
CA LEU A 16 -6.34 1.59 -1.82
C LEU A 16 -7.04 1.56 -0.46
N LEU A 17 -8.35 1.29 -0.43
CA LEU A 17 -9.09 1.18 0.83
C LEU A 17 -8.55 0.06 1.71
N ILE A 18 -8.32 -1.12 1.14
CA ILE A 18 -7.74 -2.25 1.86
C ILE A 18 -6.34 -1.91 2.34
N GLY A 19 -5.49 -1.34 1.47
CA GLY A 19 -4.14 -0.90 1.83
C GLY A 19 -4.11 0.08 2.99
N PHE A 20 -5.01 1.07 2.98
CA PHE A 20 -5.16 2.04 4.07
C PHE A 20 -5.58 1.37 5.38
N LEU A 21 -6.61 0.51 5.35
CA LEU A 21 -7.11 -0.18 6.55
C LEU A 21 -6.04 -1.12 7.14
N SER A 22 -5.32 -1.86 6.30
CA SER A 22 -4.21 -2.71 6.73
C SER A 22 -3.06 -1.88 7.33
N GLY A 23 -2.72 -0.75 6.70
CA GLY A 23 -1.72 0.18 7.22
C GLY A 23 -2.12 0.74 8.58
N PHE A 24 -3.37 1.18 8.73
CA PHE A 24 -3.90 1.70 9.99
C PHE A 24 -3.88 0.63 11.10
N ALA A 25 -4.28 -0.61 10.79
CA ALA A 25 -4.29 -1.70 11.76
C ALA A 25 -2.88 -2.14 12.22
N THR A 26 -1.85 -1.93 11.39
CA THR A 26 -0.47 -2.37 11.67
C THR A 26 0.48 -1.25 12.08
N GLN A 27 0.05 0.02 12.03
CA GLN A 27 0.91 1.17 12.30
C GLN A 27 1.58 1.14 13.67
N SER A 28 0.89 0.65 14.71
CA SER A 28 1.45 0.52 16.06
C SER A 28 2.67 -0.39 16.11
N SER A 29 2.65 -1.49 15.35
CA SER A 29 3.76 -2.45 15.29
C SER A 29 5.02 -1.85 14.64
N VAL A 30 4.83 -0.90 13.70
CA VAL A 30 5.94 -0.24 13.01
C VAL A 30 6.71 0.69 13.96
N ASN A 31 6.00 1.36 14.87
CA ASN A 31 6.58 2.31 15.84
C ASN A 31 7.00 1.64 17.16
N ASP A 32 6.78 0.34 17.30
CA ASP A 32 7.11 -0.44 18.49
C ASP A 32 8.30 -1.35 18.19
N TRP A 33 8.09 -2.66 18.08
CA TRP A 33 9.17 -3.63 17.92
C TRP A 33 9.98 -3.48 16.61
N TYR A 34 9.36 -3.02 15.51
CA TYR A 34 10.04 -2.95 14.20
C TYR A 34 11.21 -1.95 14.20
N GLU A 35 11.13 -0.89 15.00
CA GLU A 35 12.22 0.08 15.13
C GLU A 35 13.45 -0.54 15.81
N THR A 36 13.22 -1.44 16.77
CA THR A 36 14.26 -2.08 17.60
C THR A 36 15.07 -3.16 16.88
N LEU A 37 14.66 -3.56 15.68
CA LEU A 37 15.36 -4.58 14.90
C LEU A 37 16.73 -4.10 14.40
N ASN A 38 17.71 -5.00 14.49
CA ASN A 38 18.97 -4.87 13.74
C ASN A 38 18.72 -5.10 12.25
N LYS A 39 18.36 -4.02 11.54
CA LYS A 39 18.05 -4.02 10.11
C LYS A 39 19.34 -4.04 9.28
N PRO A 40 19.39 -4.81 8.17
CA PRO A 40 20.49 -4.72 7.20
C PRO A 40 20.62 -3.29 6.65
N SER A 41 21.84 -2.90 6.25
CA SER A 41 22.15 -1.55 5.75
C SER A 41 21.41 -1.15 4.46
N PHE A 42 20.88 -2.12 3.72
CA PHE A 42 20.08 -1.90 2.50
C PHE A 42 18.57 -1.82 2.76
N THR A 43 18.14 -1.80 4.03
CA THR A 43 16.72 -1.63 4.37
C THR A 43 16.30 -0.20 4.03
N PRO A 44 15.25 0.00 3.21
CA PRO A 44 14.81 1.33 2.87
C PRO A 44 14.21 2.06 4.09
N PRO A 45 14.20 3.41 4.10
CA PRO A 45 13.55 4.18 5.15
C PRO A 45 12.06 3.86 5.29
N ASN A 46 11.53 3.83 6.53
CA ASN A 46 10.13 3.47 6.82
C ASN A 46 9.11 4.31 6.03
N TRP A 47 9.38 5.60 5.83
CA TRP A 47 8.48 6.49 5.09
C TRP A 47 8.30 6.11 3.62
N LEU A 48 9.28 5.42 3.01
CA LEU A 48 9.26 5.05 1.60
C LEU A 48 8.22 3.97 1.29
N PHE A 49 7.86 3.16 2.29
CA PHE A 49 6.85 2.11 2.13
C PHE A 49 5.47 2.69 1.77
N GLY A 50 5.10 3.85 2.30
CA GLY A 50 3.80 4.48 2.00
C GLY A 50 3.62 4.79 0.50
N PRO A 51 4.50 5.58 -0.12
CA PRO A 51 4.45 5.85 -1.56
C PRO A 51 4.55 4.59 -2.42
N VAL A 52 5.45 3.65 -2.09
CA VAL A 52 5.64 2.41 -2.86
C VAL A 52 4.36 1.56 -2.86
N TRP A 53 3.77 1.31 -1.68
CA TRP A 53 2.53 0.54 -1.59
C TRP A 53 1.36 1.25 -2.27
N THR A 54 1.28 2.58 -2.16
CA THR A 54 0.24 3.35 -2.86
C THR A 54 0.33 3.15 -4.37
N LEU A 55 1.54 3.24 -4.94
CA LEU A 55 1.76 2.98 -6.36
C LEU A 55 1.37 1.55 -6.75
N LEU A 56 1.77 0.56 -5.95
CA LEU A 56 1.44 -0.84 -6.18
C LEU A 56 -0.07 -1.10 -6.14
N TYR A 57 -0.80 -0.51 -5.19
CA TYR A 57 -2.28 -0.64 -5.13
C TYR A 57 -2.97 -0.01 -6.33
N ILE A 58 -2.47 1.11 -6.84
CA ILE A 58 -2.97 1.70 -8.08
C ILE A 58 -2.70 0.75 -9.25
N MET A 59 -1.47 0.22 -9.38
CA MET A 59 -1.11 -0.71 -10.46
C MET A 59 -1.93 -2.00 -10.41
N MET A 60 -2.16 -2.57 -9.22
CA MET A 60 -3.01 -3.74 -9.04
C MET A 60 -4.47 -3.46 -9.45
N GLY A 61 -5.03 -2.34 -9.01
CA GLY A 61 -6.40 -1.95 -9.39
C GLY A 61 -6.55 -1.72 -10.89
N VAL A 62 -5.55 -1.09 -11.53
CA VAL A 62 -5.51 -0.90 -13.00
C VAL A 62 -5.41 -2.24 -13.73
N SER A 63 -4.65 -3.19 -13.20
CA SER A 63 -4.55 -4.53 -13.80
C SER A 63 -5.81 -5.37 -13.64
N ALA A 64 -6.60 -5.13 -12.59
CA ALA A 64 -7.76 -5.95 -12.24
C ALA A 64 -9.07 -5.51 -12.92
N GLY A 65 -9.23 -4.22 -13.22
CA GLY A 65 -10.44 -3.64 -13.84
C GLY A 65 -10.37 -3.46 -15.35
#